data_AF-A0A5P2DA56-F1
#
_entry.id   AF-A0A5P2DA56-F1
#
_cell.length_a   1.000
_cell.length_b   1.000
_cell.length_c   1.000
_cell.angle_alpha   90.00
_cell.angle_beta   90.00
_cell.angle_gamma   90.00
#
_symmetry.space_group_name_H-M   'P 1'
#
loop_
_entity.id
_entity.type
_entity.pdbx_description
1 polymer ?
#
loop_
_entity_poly.entity_id
_entity_poly.type
_entity_poly.pdbx_seq_one_letter_code
_entity_poly.pdbx_strand_id
1 'polypeptide(L)'
;MGQLLALLEDSGALDLIALELAERPGPKGLPVRTVLVGVLLSLHYHRSATLADVCRVLLDQLRPPTRTWLEVPDPATVDIHGRHAFTRRVYRAFDRVTTALDPHRCDRRRRLPTVEALQVIAAWEEEAGAEQVRRRRVLQEISDRLVLVTVRLAHQRGLFRGWRGDIGIDTTPFPAWHKPHPDRKNLSSVEITAGWHHCGGSVRSMWWPARASPPGR
;
A
#
# COMPACT_ATOMS: atom_id res chain seq x y z
N MET A 1 5.90 -2.02 15.53
CA MET A 1 4.42 -2.04 15.61
C MET A 1 3.88 -0.77 16.23
N GLY A 2 4.11 -0.50 17.52
CA GLY A 2 3.61 0.71 18.19
C GLY A 2 3.92 2.03 17.46
N GLN A 3 5.10 2.16 16.85
CA GLN A 3 5.47 3.36 16.09
C GLN A 3 4.65 3.59 14.81
N LEU A 4 4.34 2.55 14.03
CA LEU A 4 3.59 2.68 12.76
C LEU A 4 2.13 3.02 12.98
N LEU A 5 1.63 2.63 14.14
CA LEU A 5 0.28 2.95 14.49
C LEU A 5 0.18 4.28 15.24
N ALA A 6 1.16 4.63 16.09
CA ALA A 6 1.23 5.97 16.68
C ALA A 6 1.28 7.00 15.55
N LEU A 7 1.98 6.70 14.45
CA LEU A 7 1.92 7.48 13.23
C LEU A 7 0.49 7.72 12.70
N LEU A 8 -0.36 6.69 12.64
CA LEU A 8 -1.74 6.82 12.14
C LEU A 8 -2.67 7.53 13.13
N GLU A 9 -2.47 7.30 14.42
CA GLU A 9 -3.27 7.90 15.49
C GLU A 9 -2.87 9.38 15.69
N ASP A 10 -1.58 9.67 15.85
CA ASP A 10 -1.04 11.02 16.09
C ASP A 10 -1.17 11.95 14.87
N SER A 11 -1.32 11.39 13.66
CA SER A 11 -1.56 12.19 12.45
C SER A 11 -3.00 12.68 12.34
N GLY A 12 -3.95 12.12 13.07
CA GLY A 12 -5.38 12.41 12.87
C GLY A 12 -5.88 11.99 11.48
N ALA A 13 -5.12 11.18 10.74
CA ALA A 13 -5.52 10.69 9.43
C ALA A 13 -6.76 9.80 9.52
N LEU A 14 -6.86 8.98 10.58
CA LEU A 14 -8.01 8.11 10.80
C LEU A 14 -9.32 8.89 10.99
N ASP A 15 -9.27 10.05 11.63
CA ASP A 15 -10.45 10.90 11.85
C ASP A 15 -10.96 11.53 10.55
N LEU A 16 -10.05 12.03 9.71
CA LEU A 16 -10.39 12.52 8.37
C LEU A 16 -11.01 11.41 7.52
N ILE A 17 -10.45 10.21 7.55
CA ILE A 17 -11.01 9.07 6.82
C ILE A 17 -12.37 8.67 7.40
N ALA A 18 -12.54 8.69 8.72
CA ALA A 18 -13.82 8.37 9.34
C ALA A 18 -14.93 9.34 8.92
N LEU A 19 -14.62 10.64 8.86
CA LEU A 19 -15.54 11.67 8.37
C LEU A 19 -15.98 11.37 6.93
N GLU A 20 -15.02 11.04 6.06
CA GLU A 20 -15.27 10.69 4.65
C GLU A 20 -16.08 9.40 4.45
N LEU A 21 -16.10 8.54 5.47
CA LEU A 21 -16.80 7.28 5.43
C LEU A 21 -18.15 7.30 6.14
N ALA A 22 -18.47 8.33 6.92
CA ALA A 22 -19.63 8.38 7.81
C ALA A 22 -20.96 8.14 7.08
N GLU A 23 -21.13 8.75 5.90
CA GLU A 23 -22.40 8.71 5.15
C GLU A 23 -22.49 7.54 4.16
N ARG A 24 -21.50 6.64 4.15
CA ARG A 24 -21.39 5.63 3.08
C ARG A 24 -22.03 4.31 3.47
N PRO A 25 -23.11 3.88 2.78
CA PRO A 25 -23.73 2.59 3.01
C PRO A 25 -22.82 1.46 2.48
N GLY A 26 -22.88 0.30 3.13
CA GLY A 26 -22.20 -0.90 2.65
C GLY A 26 -21.89 -1.90 3.76
N PRO A 27 -21.66 -3.17 3.40
CA PRO A 27 -21.29 -4.20 4.37
C PRO A 27 -19.99 -3.81 5.09
N LYS A 28 -19.98 -3.93 6.42
CA LYS A 28 -18.79 -3.62 7.22
C LYS A 28 -17.61 -4.49 6.76
N GLY A 29 -16.52 -3.85 6.38
CA GLY A 29 -15.21 -4.49 6.24
C GLY A 29 -14.54 -4.64 7.60
N LEU A 30 -13.23 -4.90 7.60
CA LEU A 30 -12.42 -4.72 8.81
C LEU A 30 -12.34 -3.23 9.20
N PRO A 31 -11.99 -2.91 10.46
CA PRO A 31 -11.66 -1.55 10.85
C PRO A 31 -10.61 -0.94 9.91
N VAL A 32 -10.81 0.32 9.48
CA VAL A 32 -9.88 1.03 8.58
C VAL A 32 -8.48 1.08 9.18
N ARG A 33 -8.38 1.35 10.48
CA ARG A 33 -7.14 1.29 11.26
C ARG A 33 -6.39 -0.01 11.03
N THR A 34 -7.06 -1.16 11.18
CA THR A 34 -6.46 -2.49 11.00
C THR A 34 -5.89 -2.67 9.59
N VAL A 35 -6.63 -2.23 8.56
CA VAL A 35 -6.19 -2.37 7.17
C VAL A 35 -5.01 -1.45 6.87
N LEU A 36 -5.06 -0.17 7.27
CA LEU A 36 -3.96 0.77 7.03
C LEU A 36 -2.68 0.40 7.77
N VAL A 37 -2.79 -0.08 9.02
CA VAL A 37 -1.64 -0.65 9.74
C VAL A 37 -1.08 -1.86 8.99
N GLY A 38 -1.95 -2.73 8.47
CA GLY A 38 -1.56 -3.85 7.63
C GLY A 38 -0.79 -3.42 6.37
N VAL A 39 -1.22 -2.35 5.70
CA VAL A 39 -0.51 -1.74 4.55
C VAL A 39 0.87 -1.24 4.97
N LEU A 40 0.97 -0.47 6.05
CA LEU A 40 2.26 0.04 6.55
C LEU A 40 3.22 -1.10 6.93
N LEU A 41 2.72 -2.15 7.58
CA LEU A 41 3.53 -3.32 7.90
C LEU A 41 3.96 -4.10 6.66
N SER A 42 3.08 -4.22 5.66
CA SER A 42 3.41 -4.86 4.40
C SER A 42 4.48 -4.07 3.64
N LEU A 43 4.40 -2.74 3.65
CA LEU A 43 5.45 -1.86 3.12
C LEU A 43 6.77 -2.05 3.88
N HIS A 44 6.71 -2.19 5.20
CA HIS A 44 7.90 -2.37 6.03
C HIS A 44 8.57 -3.75 5.84
N TYR A 45 7.81 -4.85 5.93
CA TYR A 45 8.34 -6.21 5.88
C TYR A 45 8.54 -6.73 4.46
N HIS A 46 7.60 -6.40 3.57
CA HIS A 46 7.56 -6.97 2.23
C HIS A 46 7.85 -5.93 1.16
N ARG A 47 8.09 -4.66 1.50
CA ARG A 47 8.29 -3.60 0.49
C ARG A 47 7.15 -3.60 -0.54
N SER A 48 5.93 -3.92 -0.07
CA SER A 48 4.77 -4.21 -0.90
C SER A 48 3.52 -3.59 -0.27
N ALA A 49 2.67 -2.97 -1.07
CA ALA A 49 1.37 -2.42 -0.67
C ALA A 49 0.20 -3.27 -1.17
N THR A 50 0.46 -4.45 -1.74
CA THR A 50 -0.60 -5.36 -2.20
C THR A 50 -1.44 -5.87 -1.02
N LEU A 51 -2.76 -5.93 -1.18
CA LEU A 51 -3.64 -6.48 -0.15
C LEU A 51 -3.42 -7.97 0.07
N ALA A 52 -2.85 -8.70 -0.90
CA ALA A 52 -2.40 -10.06 -0.69
C ALA A 52 -1.32 -10.14 0.41
N ASP A 53 -0.32 -9.26 0.35
CA ASP A 53 0.72 -9.18 1.39
C ASP A 53 0.18 -8.60 2.70
N VAL A 54 -0.75 -7.65 2.65
CA VAL A 54 -1.47 -7.19 3.84
C VAL A 54 -2.20 -8.34 4.53
N CYS A 55 -2.95 -9.16 3.80
CA CYS A 55 -3.66 -10.31 4.36
C CYS A 55 -2.68 -11.32 4.97
N ARG A 56 -1.55 -11.58 4.29
CA ARG A 56 -0.49 -12.45 4.80
C ARG A 56 0.12 -11.90 6.09
N VAL A 57 0.40 -10.60 6.16
CA VAL A 57 0.93 -9.98 7.37
C VAL A 57 -0.07 -10.13 8.52
N LEU A 58 -1.33 -9.73 8.29
CA LEU A 58 -2.37 -9.73 9.31
C LEU A 58 -2.65 -11.14 9.84
N LEU A 59 -2.87 -12.12 8.96
CA LEU A 59 -3.22 -13.49 9.36
C LEU A 59 -2.00 -14.24 9.93
N ASP A 60 -0.86 -14.20 9.24
CA ASP A 60 0.17 -15.21 9.44
C ASP A 60 1.41 -14.67 10.18
N GLN A 61 1.62 -13.35 10.25
CA GLN A 61 2.89 -12.76 10.70
C GLN A 61 2.78 -11.85 11.92
N LEU A 62 1.56 -11.51 12.35
CA LEU A 62 1.36 -10.77 13.59
C LEU A 62 1.66 -11.63 14.82
N ARG A 63 2.27 -11.03 15.84
CA ARG A 63 2.38 -11.66 17.16
C ARG A 63 1.02 -11.63 17.88
N PRO A 64 0.74 -12.57 18.81
CA PRO A 64 -0.57 -12.65 19.47
C PRO A 64 -1.07 -11.34 20.11
N PRO A 65 -0.28 -10.59 20.90
CA PRO A 65 -0.74 -9.33 21.50
C PRO A 65 -1.19 -8.31 20.44
N THR A 66 -0.47 -8.27 19.32
CA THR A 66 -0.74 -7.39 18.20
C THR A 66 -2.04 -7.76 17.47
N ARG A 67 -2.35 -9.05 17.38
CA ARG A 67 -3.61 -9.52 16.76
C ARG A 67 -4.81 -9.06 17.56
N THR A 68 -4.80 -9.28 18.87
CA THR A 68 -5.86 -8.82 19.78
C THR A 68 -6.10 -7.33 19.62
N TRP A 69 -5.00 -6.56 19.57
CA TRP A 69 -5.08 -5.11 19.53
C TRP A 69 -5.52 -4.52 18.17
N LEU A 70 -5.39 -5.30 17.10
CA LEU A 70 -5.91 -4.99 15.77
C LEU A 70 -7.24 -5.69 15.45
N GLU A 71 -7.83 -6.40 16.42
CA GLU A 71 -9.05 -7.19 16.24
C GLU A 71 -8.93 -8.22 15.11
N VAL A 72 -7.74 -8.79 14.93
CA VAL A 72 -7.46 -9.84 13.94
C VAL A 72 -7.63 -11.21 14.61
N PRO A 73 -8.38 -12.15 13.99
CA PRO A 73 -8.59 -13.47 14.57
C PRO A 73 -7.28 -14.27 14.63
N ASP A 74 -7.20 -15.22 15.56
CA ASP A 74 -6.07 -16.14 15.65
C ASP A 74 -6.06 -17.08 14.44
N PRO A 75 -4.99 -17.13 13.63
CA PRO A 75 -4.90 -18.05 12.49
C PRO A 75 -5.14 -19.52 12.85
N ALA A 76 -4.82 -19.95 14.08
CA ALA A 76 -5.07 -21.32 14.52
C ALA A 76 -6.56 -21.68 14.60
N THR A 77 -7.43 -20.67 14.71
CA THR A 77 -8.89 -20.82 14.82
C THR A 77 -9.63 -20.61 13.49
N VAL A 78 -8.92 -20.29 12.41
CA VAL A 78 -9.51 -19.88 11.14
C VAL A 78 -9.28 -20.95 10.07
N ASP A 79 -10.36 -21.59 9.65
CA ASP A 79 -10.37 -22.54 8.53
C ASP A 79 -10.22 -21.83 7.17
N ILE A 80 -10.19 -22.60 6.07
CA ILE A 80 -10.02 -22.03 4.72
C ILE A 80 -11.13 -21.03 4.38
N HIS A 81 -12.38 -21.30 4.76
CA HIS A 81 -13.50 -20.40 4.50
C HIS A 81 -13.39 -19.12 5.31
N GLY A 82 -12.98 -19.20 6.57
CA GLY A 82 -12.68 -18.07 7.43
C GLY A 82 -11.55 -17.20 6.88
N ARG A 83 -10.50 -17.79 6.31
CA ARG A 83 -9.41 -17.05 5.64
C ARG A 83 -9.92 -16.30 4.41
N HIS A 84 -10.76 -16.93 3.59
CA HIS A 84 -11.43 -16.27 2.46
C HIS A 84 -12.37 -15.14 2.91
N ALA A 85 -13.13 -15.33 3.98
CA ALA A 85 -14.01 -14.31 4.54
C ALA A 85 -13.22 -13.12 5.12
N PHE A 86 -12.10 -13.39 5.82
CA PHE A 86 -11.19 -12.35 6.31
C PHE A 86 -10.60 -11.54 5.16
N THR A 87 -10.06 -12.23 4.14
CA THR A 87 -9.51 -11.58 2.94
C THR A 87 -10.57 -10.67 2.30
N ARG A 88 -11.79 -11.17 2.06
CA ARG A 88 -12.90 -10.35 1.53
C ARG A 88 -13.20 -9.11 2.38
N ARG A 89 -13.11 -9.19 3.71
CA ARG A 89 -13.30 -8.04 4.62
C ARG A 89 -12.17 -7.01 4.52
N VAL A 90 -10.92 -7.43 4.33
CA VAL A 90 -9.78 -6.53 4.06
C VAL A 90 -10.04 -5.77 2.75
N TYR A 91 -10.35 -6.49 1.67
CA TYR A 91 -10.63 -5.89 0.37
C TYR A 91 -11.79 -4.90 0.43
N ARG A 92 -12.91 -5.24 1.09
CA ARG A 92 -14.05 -4.33 1.25
C ARG A 92 -13.69 -3.04 1.98
N ALA A 93 -12.92 -3.13 3.06
CA ALA A 93 -12.51 -1.96 3.82
C ALA A 93 -11.59 -1.04 2.99
N PHE A 94 -10.59 -1.61 2.30
CA PHE A 94 -9.71 -0.83 1.42
C PHE A 94 -10.47 -0.24 0.21
N ASP A 95 -11.41 -1.00 -0.35
CA ASP A 95 -12.27 -0.55 -1.43
C ASP A 95 -13.14 0.64 -1.01
N ARG A 96 -13.68 0.60 0.21
CA ARG A 96 -14.45 1.70 0.79
C ARG A 96 -13.61 2.97 0.95
N VAL A 97 -12.39 2.84 1.46
CA VAL A 97 -11.42 3.94 1.62
C VAL A 97 -11.06 4.55 0.26
N THR A 98 -10.62 3.72 -0.69
CA THR A 98 -10.23 4.19 -2.02
C THR A 98 -11.40 4.82 -2.77
N THR A 99 -12.61 4.28 -2.64
CA THR A 99 -13.81 4.91 -3.23
C THR A 99 -14.08 6.30 -2.65
N ALA A 100 -13.64 6.58 -1.42
CA ALA A 100 -13.89 7.85 -0.73
C ALA A 100 -12.84 8.89 -1.09
N LEU A 101 -11.59 8.45 -1.14
CA LEU A 101 -10.44 9.36 -1.18
C LEU A 101 -9.79 9.43 -2.56
N ASP A 102 -9.92 8.39 -3.40
CA ASP A 102 -9.28 8.36 -4.71
C ASP A 102 -10.10 9.24 -5.68
N PRO A 103 -9.53 10.37 -6.15
CA PRO A 103 -10.23 11.30 -7.05
C PRO A 103 -10.47 10.67 -8.43
N HIS A 104 -9.64 9.72 -8.84
CA HIS A 104 -9.68 9.06 -10.16
C HIS A 104 -9.59 7.55 -10.00
N ARG A 105 -10.50 7.00 -9.19
CA ARG A 105 -10.53 5.58 -8.86
C ARG A 105 -10.64 4.72 -10.12
N CYS A 106 -9.66 3.84 -10.29
CA CYS A 106 -9.70 2.75 -11.27
C CYS A 106 -9.93 1.40 -10.60
N ASP A 107 -10.37 0.39 -11.36
CA ASP A 107 -10.49 -0.97 -10.84
C ASP A 107 -9.09 -1.58 -10.62
N ARG A 108 -8.68 -1.63 -9.35
CA ARG A 108 -7.37 -2.15 -8.92
C ARG A 108 -7.26 -3.67 -8.98
N ARG A 109 -8.36 -4.40 -9.23
CA ARG A 109 -8.37 -5.87 -9.36
C ARG A 109 -8.11 -6.32 -10.80
N ARG A 110 -8.05 -5.38 -11.74
CA ARG A 110 -7.80 -5.63 -13.14
C ARG A 110 -6.51 -4.97 -13.58
N ARG A 111 -5.74 -5.64 -14.44
CA ARG A 111 -4.64 -5.00 -15.16
C ARG A 111 -5.25 -4.06 -16.18
N LEU A 112 -4.99 -2.76 -16.03
CA LEU A 112 -5.40 -1.78 -17.02
C LEU A 112 -4.56 -1.94 -18.30
N PRO A 113 -5.20 -2.02 -19.48
CA PRO A 113 -4.52 -1.81 -20.76
C PRO A 113 -3.81 -0.46 -20.80
N THR A 114 -2.73 -0.35 -21.57
CA THR A 114 -1.92 0.87 -21.66
C THR A 114 -2.75 2.12 -21.98
N VAL A 115 -3.70 2.01 -22.91
CA VAL A 115 -4.57 3.13 -23.31
C VAL A 115 -5.43 3.62 -22.15
N GLU A 116 -6.09 2.72 -21.42
CA GLU A 116 -6.94 3.10 -20.27
C GLU A 116 -6.12 3.74 -19.15
N ALA A 117 -4.92 3.23 -18.90
CA ALA A 117 -4.10 3.79 -17.83
C ALA A 117 -3.44 5.12 -18.21
N LEU A 118 -3.16 5.38 -19.50
CA LEU A 118 -2.83 6.73 -19.96
C LEU A 118 -3.98 7.71 -19.73
N GLN A 119 -5.24 7.27 -19.90
CA GLN A 119 -6.41 8.10 -19.57
C GLN A 119 -6.51 8.39 -18.07
N VAL A 120 -6.23 7.39 -17.22
CA VAL A 120 -6.19 7.59 -15.76
C VAL A 120 -5.09 8.60 -15.38
N ILE A 121 -3.90 8.49 -15.97
CA ILE A 121 -2.79 9.44 -15.73
C ILE A 121 -3.20 10.85 -16.19
N ALA A 122 -3.75 10.99 -17.39
CA ALA A 122 -4.20 12.29 -17.90
C ALA A 122 -5.27 12.92 -16.99
N ALA A 123 -6.23 12.13 -16.51
CA ALA A 123 -7.25 12.59 -15.58
C ALA A 123 -6.65 13.17 -14.28
N TRP A 124 -5.53 12.62 -13.80
CA TRP A 124 -4.82 13.18 -12.64
C TRP A 124 -4.23 14.57 -12.91
N GLU A 125 -3.78 14.86 -14.13
CA GLU A 125 -3.19 16.15 -14.53
C GLU A 125 -4.24 17.20 -14.96
N GLU A 126 -5.38 16.76 -15.49
CA GLU A 126 -6.42 17.63 -16.03
C GLU A 126 -7.27 18.35 -14.96
N GLU A 127 -7.94 19.41 -15.41
CA GLU A 127 -8.84 20.25 -14.63
C GLU A 127 -10.01 19.41 -14.10
N ALA A 128 -10.07 19.27 -12.78
CA ALA A 128 -10.94 18.30 -12.14
C ALA A 128 -12.25 18.96 -11.67
N GLY A 129 -13.36 18.21 -11.70
CA GLY A 129 -14.62 18.66 -11.11
C GLY A 129 -14.49 18.96 -9.61
N ALA A 130 -15.42 19.75 -9.06
CA ALA A 130 -15.37 20.21 -7.67
C ALA A 130 -15.20 19.08 -6.64
N GLU A 131 -15.86 17.94 -6.86
CA GLU A 131 -15.75 16.77 -5.99
C GLU A 131 -14.36 16.11 -6.06
N GLN A 132 -13.78 15.99 -7.26
CA GLN A 132 -12.43 15.46 -7.44
C GLN A 132 -11.39 16.37 -6.81
N VAL A 133 -11.54 17.69 -6.94
CA VAL A 133 -10.69 18.68 -6.26
C VAL A 133 -10.80 18.52 -4.74
N ARG A 134 -12.02 18.36 -4.19
CA ARG A 134 -12.23 18.12 -2.75
C ARG A 134 -11.50 16.86 -2.28
N ARG A 135 -11.66 15.74 -2.98
CA ARG A 135 -10.99 14.47 -2.65
C ARG A 135 -9.47 14.57 -2.74
N ARG A 136 -8.93 15.22 -3.78
CA ARG A 136 -7.49 15.50 -3.90
C ARG A 136 -6.99 16.29 -2.69
N ARG A 137 -7.71 17.34 -2.28
CA ARG A 137 -7.34 18.14 -1.10
C ARG A 137 -7.34 17.32 0.19
N VAL A 138 -8.34 16.48 0.41
CA VAL A 138 -8.40 15.60 1.59
C VAL A 138 -7.27 14.58 1.57
N LEU A 139 -6.98 13.99 0.42
CA LEU A 139 -5.88 13.03 0.27
C LEU A 139 -4.52 13.69 0.50
N GLN A 140 -4.33 14.92 0.01
CA GLN A 140 -3.14 15.73 0.27
C GLN A 140 -2.99 16.02 1.77
N GLU A 141 -4.06 16.48 2.43
CA GLU A 141 -4.05 16.75 3.86
C GLU A 141 -3.69 15.51 4.70
N ILE A 142 -4.24 14.34 4.34
CA ILE A 142 -3.88 13.07 4.99
C ILE A 142 -2.39 12.77 4.78
N SER A 143 -1.89 12.95 3.57
CA SER A 143 -0.49 12.68 3.24
C SER A 143 0.47 13.62 3.99
N ASP A 144 0.16 14.92 4.00
CA ASP A 144 0.92 15.95 4.70
C ASP A 144 0.98 15.67 6.20
N ARG A 145 -0.13 15.27 6.82
CA ARG A 145 -0.18 14.89 8.24
C ARG A 145 0.70 13.69 8.56
N LEU A 146 0.66 12.65 7.72
CA LEU A 146 1.48 11.45 7.90
C LEU A 146 2.98 11.78 7.79
N VAL A 147 3.37 12.57 6.78
CA VAL A 147 4.75 13.02 6.61
C VAL A 147 5.18 13.90 7.78
N LEU A 148 4.37 14.88 8.15
CA LEU A 148 4.68 15.83 9.21
C LEU A 148 4.85 15.14 10.57
N VAL A 149 3.98 14.19 10.94
CA VAL A 149 4.14 13.42 12.18
C VAL A 149 5.43 12.61 12.15
N THR A 150 5.77 11.99 11.02
CA THR A 150 7.03 11.26 10.88
C THR A 150 8.24 12.17 11.13
N VAL A 151 8.24 13.37 10.54
CA VAL A 151 9.29 14.39 10.74
C VAL A 151 9.34 14.85 12.20
N ARG A 152 8.19 15.15 12.81
CA ARG A 152 8.11 15.56 14.22
C ARG A 152 8.67 14.50 15.17
N LEU A 153 8.31 13.23 14.95
CA LEU A 153 8.82 12.10 15.73
C LEU A 153 10.33 11.93 15.55
N ALA A 154 10.85 12.09 14.33
CA ALA A 154 12.28 12.06 14.07
C ALA A 154 13.03 13.20 14.78
N HIS A 155 12.46 14.41 14.75
CA HIS A 155 12.99 15.57 15.47
C HIS A 155 13.03 15.37 16.98
N GLN A 156 11.91 14.93 17.58
CA GLN A 156 11.83 14.65 19.02
C GLN A 156 12.82 13.59 19.48
N ARG A 157 13.15 12.63 18.61
CA ARG A 157 14.16 11.59 18.86
C ARG A 157 15.60 12.05 18.63
N GLY A 158 15.81 13.32 18.25
CA GLY A 158 17.13 13.87 17.98
C GLY A 158 17.78 13.36 16.70
N LEU A 159 17.02 12.73 15.79
CA LEU A 159 17.55 12.20 14.52
C LEU A 159 18.02 13.31 13.56
N PHE A 160 17.61 14.56 13.80
CA PHE A 160 18.08 15.74 13.07
C PHE A 160 19.29 16.43 13.72
N ARG A 161 19.95 15.82 14.72
CA ARG A 161 21.17 16.42 15.29
C ARG A 161 22.25 16.55 14.20
N GLY A 162 22.65 17.78 13.89
CA GLY A 162 23.62 18.08 12.83
C GLY A 162 23.02 18.13 11.41
N TRP A 163 21.71 17.96 11.27
CA TRP A 163 21.01 18.18 10.01
C TRP A 163 21.02 19.67 9.65
N ARG A 164 21.40 20.01 8.42
CA ARG A 164 21.58 21.39 7.96
C ARG A 164 20.34 22.01 7.30
N GLY A 165 19.22 21.28 7.30
CA GLY A 165 17.97 21.71 6.66
C GLY A 165 17.75 21.16 5.26
N ASP A 166 18.69 20.39 4.72
CA ASP A 166 18.58 19.84 3.37
C ASP A 166 17.63 18.64 3.32
N ILE A 167 16.58 18.71 2.50
CA ILE A 167 15.67 17.60 2.23
C ILE A 167 15.88 17.12 0.80
N GLY A 168 16.36 15.89 0.65
CA GLY A 168 16.32 15.17 -0.62
C GLY A 168 15.00 14.39 -0.72
N ILE A 169 14.15 14.75 -1.67
CA ILE A 169 12.99 13.93 -2.02
C ILE A 169 13.42 13.01 -3.15
N ASP A 170 13.62 11.73 -2.82
CA ASP A 170 13.78 10.72 -3.84
C ASP A 170 12.41 10.41 -4.45
N THR A 171 12.18 10.89 -5.67
CA THR A 171 10.97 10.61 -6.45
C THR A 171 11.11 9.34 -7.29
N THR A 172 12.17 8.54 -7.08
CA THR A 172 12.32 7.26 -7.76
C THR A 172 11.07 6.43 -7.50
N PRO A 173 10.34 6.02 -8.55
CA PRO A 173 9.13 5.22 -8.38
C PRO A 173 9.51 3.90 -7.73
N PHE A 174 9.19 3.75 -6.44
CA PHE A 174 9.41 2.50 -5.74
C PHE A 174 8.29 1.53 -6.13
N PRO A 175 8.60 0.33 -6.65
CA PRO A 175 7.64 -0.66 -7.11
C PRO A 175 6.90 -1.34 -5.93
N ALA A 176 6.24 -0.56 -5.05
CA ALA A 176 5.51 -1.08 -3.90
C ALA A 176 4.32 -1.96 -4.30
N TRP A 177 3.80 -1.85 -5.52
CA TRP A 177 2.69 -2.70 -6.01
C TRP A 177 3.18 -3.85 -6.89
N HIS A 178 4.49 -4.01 -7.05
CA HIS A 178 5.10 -4.77 -8.12
C HIS A 178 6.03 -5.83 -7.53
N LYS A 179 5.43 -6.92 -7.04
CA LYS A 179 6.14 -8.17 -6.79
C LYS A 179 5.52 -9.30 -7.58
N PRO A 180 6.31 -10.17 -8.25
CA PRO A 180 5.76 -11.38 -8.83
C PRO A 180 5.02 -12.17 -7.74
N HIS A 181 3.80 -12.59 -8.07
CA HIS A 181 2.97 -13.37 -7.16
C HIS A 181 3.68 -14.69 -6.87
N PRO A 182 4.03 -15.01 -5.60
CA PRO A 182 4.54 -16.34 -5.28
C PRO A 182 3.41 -17.35 -5.53
N ASP A 183 3.72 -18.48 -6.17
CA ASP A 183 2.73 -19.49 -6.55
C ASP A 183 1.78 -19.85 -5.40
N ARG A 184 0.49 -19.93 -5.76
CA ARG A 184 -0.66 -20.46 -4.98
C ARG A 184 -0.63 -20.17 -3.47
N LYS A 185 -1.18 -19.03 -3.07
CA LYS A 185 -1.58 -18.77 -1.68
C LYS A 185 -3.09 -19.01 -1.55
N ASN A 186 -3.52 -19.71 -0.49
CA ASN A 186 -4.94 -19.91 -0.12
C ASN A 186 -5.60 -18.59 0.36
N LEU A 187 -5.57 -17.58 -0.50
CA LEU A 187 -6.12 -16.23 -0.32
C LEU A 187 -7.10 -15.98 -1.46
N SER A 188 -8.19 -15.25 -1.22
CA SER A 188 -9.09 -14.81 -2.29
C SER A 188 -8.55 -13.59 -3.06
N SER A 189 -7.23 -13.49 -3.24
CA SER A 189 -6.60 -12.36 -3.91
C SER A 189 -6.66 -12.56 -5.43
N VAL A 190 -7.19 -11.57 -6.13
CA VAL A 190 -7.12 -11.44 -7.60
C VAL A 190 -6.21 -10.26 -7.98
N GLU A 191 -5.43 -9.73 -7.03
CA GLU A 191 -4.58 -8.57 -7.31
C GLU A 191 -3.50 -8.93 -8.32
N ILE A 192 -3.64 -8.37 -9.51
CA ILE A 192 -2.56 -8.31 -10.47
C ILE A 192 -1.61 -7.25 -9.93
N THR A 193 -0.50 -7.69 -9.35
CA THR A 193 0.62 -6.82 -8.98
C THR A 193 0.92 -5.92 -10.16
N ALA A 194 0.80 -4.60 -9.97
CA ALA A 194 0.89 -3.62 -11.03
C ALA A 194 2.30 -3.64 -11.62
N GLY A 195 2.48 -4.44 -12.67
CA GLY A 195 3.68 -4.59 -13.49
C GLY A 195 4.06 -3.35 -14.30
N TRP A 196 3.86 -2.14 -13.75
CA TRP A 196 3.85 -0.89 -14.52
C TRP A 196 5.23 -0.25 -14.69
N HIS A 197 6.27 -0.76 -14.03
CA HIS A 197 7.64 -0.28 -14.20
C HIS A 197 8.64 -1.45 -14.26
N HIS A 198 8.64 -2.18 -15.37
CA HIS A 198 9.92 -2.66 -15.88
C HIS A 198 10.67 -1.42 -16.34
N CYS A 199 11.80 -1.07 -15.70
CA CYS A 199 12.69 -0.04 -16.25
C CYS A 199 13.07 -0.47 -17.67
N GLY A 200 12.48 0.16 -18.68
CA GLY A 200 12.90 0.09 -20.09
C GLY A 200 14.24 0.79 -20.28
N GLY A 201 15.24 0.41 -19.48
CA GLY A 201 16.54 1.04 -19.36
C GLY A 201 17.66 0.07 -18.94
N SER A 202 17.37 -1.19 -18.60
CA SER A 202 18.40 -2.24 -18.70
C SER A 202 18.47 -2.75 -20.13
N VAL A 203 18.83 -1.86 -21.05
CA VAL A 203 19.61 -2.29 -22.21
C VAL A 203 20.99 -2.68 -21.65
N ARG A 204 21.06 -3.87 -21.04
CA ARG A 204 22.27 -4.68 -21.12
C ARG A 204 22.03 -5.67 -22.25
N SER A 205 22.11 -5.17 -23.48
CA SER A 205 22.94 -5.84 -24.47
C SER A 205 24.41 -5.72 -24.01
N MET A 206 24.75 -6.34 -22.87
CA MET A 206 26.14 -6.63 -22.58
C MET A 206 26.35 -8.08 -22.97
N TRP A 207 26.64 -8.22 -24.26
CA TRP A 207 27.51 -9.24 -24.80
C TRP A 207 28.50 -9.70 -23.74
N TRP A 208 28.24 -10.86 -23.17
CA TRP A 208 29.32 -11.67 -22.65
C TRP A 208 29.99 -12.25 -23.91
N PRO A 209 31.27 -12.00 -24.19
CA PRO A 209 31.96 -12.91 -25.07
C PRO A 209 31.89 -14.26 -24.38
N ALA A 210 31.31 -15.24 -25.06
CA ALA A 210 31.45 -16.64 -24.71
C ALA A 210 32.91 -16.86 -24.30
N ARG A 211 33.15 -17.26 -23.04
CA ARG A 211 34.42 -17.88 -22.73
C ARG A 211 34.43 -19.13 -23.57
N ALA A 212 35.18 -19.07 -24.67
CA ALA A 212 35.61 -20.26 -25.37
C ALA A 212 36.26 -21.17 -24.32
N SER A 213 35.65 -22.33 -24.09
CA SER A 213 36.32 -23.43 -23.44
C SER A 213 37.60 -23.71 -24.22
N PRO A 214 38.77 -23.83 -23.57
CA PRO A 214 39.96 -24.27 -24.29
C PRO A 214 39.73 -25.70 -24.77
N PRO A 215 40.14 -26.05 -26.00
CA PRO A 215 40.05 -27.43 -26.46
C PRO A 215 40.98 -28.29 -25.60
N GLY A 216 40.42 -29.33 -25.01
CA GLY A 216 41.18 -30.38 -24.35
C GLY A 216 42.17 -31.00 -25.33
N ARG A 217 43.40 -31.18 -24.85
CA ARG A 217 44.30 -32.23 -25.30
C ARG A 217 44.34 -33.30 -24.22
#